data_AF-A0A353DKJ8-F1
#
_entry.id   AF-A0A353DKJ8-F1
#
_cell.length_a   1.000
_cell.length_b   1.000
_cell.length_c   1.000
_cell.angle_alpha   90.00
_cell.angle_beta   90.00
_cell.angle_gamma   90.00
#
_symmetry.space_group_name_H-M   'P 1'
#
loop_
_entity.id
_entity.type
_entity.pdbx_description
1 polymer ?
#
loop_
_entity_poly.entity_id
_entity_poly.type
_entity_poly.pdbx_seq_one_letter_code
_entity_poly.pdbx_strand_id
1 'polypeptide(L)'
;MYCQCIEHDVKYIYAFMADGGFKENMIRLEEERLTLGQIVHLLKDYDQSWEEPFLSEEDYETLFEIVHKRNYYAHHVYLSFCYLDDEEDFNYSFERESKTILKDLEVLSKLYDKVEDKRLEYMKNDLDLRY
;
A
#
# COMPACT_ATOMS: atom_id res chain seq x y z
N MET A 1 7.16 -0.50 -7.51
CA MET A 1 5.99 -0.47 -8.42
C MET A 1 4.71 -0.74 -7.64
N TYR A 2 4.44 -1.98 -7.19
CA TYR A 2 3.20 -2.31 -6.47
C TYR A 2 2.91 -1.43 -5.24
N CYS A 3 3.92 -1.10 -4.42
CA CYS A 3 3.73 -0.20 -3.28
C CYS A 3 3.11 1.16 -3.67
N GLN A 4 3.49 1.72 -4.82
CA GLN A 4 3.00 3.02 -5.30
C GLN A 4 1.57 2.89 -5.85
N CYS A 5 1.28 1.80 -6.57
CA CYS A 5 -0.06 1.54 -7.09
C CYS A 5 -1.05 1.28 -5.94
N ILE A 6 -0.64 0.47 -4.95
CA ILE A 6 -1.44 0.23 -3.74
C ILE A 6 -1.67 1.53 -2.98
N GLU A 7 -0.64 2.38 -2.82
CA GLU A 7 -0.80 3.68 -2.18
C GLU A 7 -1.80 4.58 -2.91
N HIS A 8 -1.73 4.61 -4.24
CA HIS A 8 -2.68 5.34 -5.07
C HIS A 8 -4.10 4.81 -4.85
N ASP A 9 -4.31 3.50 -4.92
CA ASP A 9 -5.64 2.93 -4.88
C ASP A 9 -6.27 3.02 -3.48
N VAL A 10 -5.47 2.84 -2.42
CA VAL A 10 -5.88 3.09 -1.03
C VAL A 10 -6.35 4.53 -0.83
N LYS A 11 -5.65 5.52 -1.42
CA LYS A 11 -6.07 6.94 -1.36
C LYS A 11 -7.44 7.14 -2.01
N TYR A 12 -7.66 6.53 -3.18
CA TYR A 12 -8.93 6.64 -3.89
C TYR A 12 -10.07 5.99 -3.10
N ILE A 13 -9.86 4.77 -2.60
CA ILE A 13 -10.85 4.06 -1.78
C ILE A 13 -11.23 4.90 -0.57
N TYR A 14 -10.23 5.39 0.18
CA TYR A 14 -10.49 6.27 1.33
C TYR A 14 -11.26 7.52 0.93
N ALA A 15 -10.92 8.18 -0.19
CA ALA A 15 -11.62 9.37 -0.63
C ALA A 15 -13.08 9.11 -1.04
N PHE A 16 -13.39 7.91 -1.54
CA PHE A 16 -14.76 7.47 -1.80
C PHE A 16 -15.54 7.14 -0.53
N MET A 17 -14.88 6.56 0.48
CA MET A 17 -15.53 6.11 1.72
C MET A 17 -15.72 7.24 2.74
N ALA A 18 -14.79 8.18 2.82
CA ALA A 18 -14.83 9.25 3.81
C ALA A 18 -16.01 10.19 3.57
N ASP A 19 -16.57 10.70 4.66
CA ASP A 19 -17.69 11.63 4.61
C ASP A 19 -17.37 12.87 3.74
N GLY A 20 -18.34 13.29 2.92
CA GLY A 20 -18.18 14.42 2.00
C GLY A 20 -18.15 13.98 0.54
N GLY A 21 -17.64 14.86 -0.33
CA GLY A 21 -17.49 14.55 -1.75
C GLY A 21 -16.09 14.02 -2.07
N PHE A 22 -16.03 13.07 -3.01
CA PHE A 22 -14.78 12.45 -3.44
C PHE A 22 -13.70 13.49 -3.83
N LYS A 23 -14.09 14.55 -4.56
CA LYS A 23 -13.13 15.57 -5.01
C LYS A 23 -12.54 16.35 -3.85
N GLU A 24 -13.38 16.73 -2.89
CA GLU A 24 -12.98 17.45 -1.68
C GLU A 24 -12.04 16.57 -0.84
N ASN A 25 -12.35 15.29 -0.70
CA ASN A 25 -11.50 14.33 0.01
C ASN A 25 -10.16 14.15 -0.68
N MET A 26 -10.11 14.07 -2.01
CA MET A 26 -8.85 14.00 -2.77
C MET A 26 -8.00 15.26 -2.61
N ILE A 27 -8.61 16.45 -2.69
CA ILE A 27 -7.91 17.72 -2.45
C ILE A 27 -7.32 17.74 -1.04
N ARG A 28 -8.10 17.33 -0.03
CA ARG A 28 -7.62 17.25 1.36
C ARG A 28 -6.41 16.32 1.49
N LEU A 29 -6.46 15.13 0.89
CA LEU A 29 -5.33 14.19 0.91
C LEU A 29 -4.04 14.79 0.33
N GLU A 30 -4.17 15.56 -0.76
CA GLU A 30 -3.03 16.24 -1.40
C GLU A 30 -2.51 17.43 -0.58
N GLU A 31 -3.40 18.27 -0.07
CA GLU A 31 -3.06 19.47 0.71
C GLU A 31 -2.44 19.11 2.07
N GLU A 32 -2.98 18.12 2.77
CA GLU A 32 -2.48 17.64 4.06
C GLU A 32 -1.25 16.74 3.92
N ARG A 33 -0.91 16.33 2.69
CA ARG A 33 0.22 15.44 2.38
C ARG A 33 0.23 14.18 3.23
N LEU A 34 -0.94 13.57 3.43
CA LEU A 34 -1.05 12.38 4.26
C LEU A 34 -0.18 11.25 3.70
N THR A 35 0.63 10.66 4.58
CA THR A 35 1.48 9.52 4.25
C THR A 35 0.63 8.25 4.07
N LEU A 36 1.15 7.26 3.34
CA LEU A 36 0.50 5.96 3.20
C LEU A 36 0.09 5.36 4.55
N GLY A 37 0.99 5.40 5.55
CA GLY A 37 0.67 4.88 6.89
C GLY A 37 -0.50 5.59 7.56
N GLN A 38 -0.57 6.92 7.44
CA GLN A 38 -1.72 7.68 7.98
C GLN A 38 -3.02 7.33 7.27
N ILE A 39 -2.99 7.17 5.95
CA ILE A 39 -4.19 6.84 5.17
C ILE A 39 -4.65 5.41 5.47
N VAL A 40 -3.73 4.45 5.60
CA VAL A 40 -4.08 3.07 5.98
C VAL A 40 -4.73 3.03 7.36
N HIS A 41 -4.25 3.82 8.33
CA HIS A 41 -4.92 3.96 9.63
C HIS A 41 -6.33 4.52 9.51
N LEU A 42 -6.50 5.63 8.79
CA LEU A 42 -7.81 6.25 8.61
C LEU A 42 -8.78 5.32 7.88
N LEU A 43 -8.31 4.63 6.83
CA LEU A 43 -9.10 3.67 6.07
C LEU A 43 -9.54 2.50 6.94
N LYS A 44 -8.63 1.95 7.76
CA LYS A 44 -8.95 0.87 8.70
C LYS A 44 -10.03 1.29 9.69
N ASP A 45 -9.89 2.46 10.30
CA ASP A 45 -10.85 2.97 11.28
C ASP A 45 -12.25 3.13 10.66
N TYR A 46 -12.32 3.61 9.41
CA TYR A 46 -13.58 3.73 8.67
C TYR A 46 -14.16 2.37 8.27
N ASP A 47 -13.36 1.50 7.65
CA ASP A 47 -13.78 0.20 7.15
C ASP A 47 -14.25 -0.74 8.28
N GLN A 48 -13.52 -0.78 9.38
CA GLN A 48 -13.87 -1.62 10.54
C GLN A 48 -15.09 -1.10 11.33
N SER A 49 -15.57 0.11 11.03
CA SER A 49 -16.82 0.61 11.60
C SER A 49 -18.07 0.07 10.89
N TRP A 50 -17.90 -0.57 9.73
CA TRP A 50 -19.00 -1.11 8.93
C TRP A 50 -19.40 -2.51 9.39
N GLU A 51 -20.65 -2.92 9.10
CA GLU A 51 -21.15 -4.24 9.46
C GLU A 51 -20.38 -5.37 8.74
N GLU A 52 -19.92 -5.10 7.51
CA GLU A 52 -19.07 -5.98 6.71
C GLU A 52 -17.84 -5.21 6.18
N PRO A 53 -16.69 -5.28 6.88
CA PRO A 53 -15.44 -4.67 6.42
C PRO A 53 -14.95 -5.29 5.11
N PHE A 54 -14.40 -4.49 4.21
CA PHE A 54 -13.94 -4.97 2.89
C PHE A 54 -12.53 -5.58 2.93
N LEU A 55 -11.65 -5.10 3.82
CA LEU A 55 -10.36 -5.74 4.07
C LEU A 55 -10.37 -6.49 5.40
N SER A 56 -9.69 -7.62 5.40
CA SER A 56 -9.41 -8.34 6.64
C SER A 56 -8.37 -7.59 7.47
N GLU A 57 -8.28 -7.93 8.76
CA GLU A 57 -7.20 -7.45 9.63
C GLU A 57 -5.81 -7.80 9.05
N GLU A 58 -5.66 -8.99 8.48
CA GLU A 58 -4.41 -9.45 7.83
C GLU A 58 -4.05 -8.60 6.59
N ASP A 59 -5.05 -8.16 5.82
CA ASP A 59 -4.80 -7.25 4.69
C ASP A 59 -4.30 -5.89 5.18
N TYR A 60 -4.84 -5.37 6.30
CA TYR A 60 -4.36 -4.13 6.91
C TYR A 60 -2.95 -4.28 7.51
N GLU A 61 -2.66 -5.39 8.18
CA GLU A 61 -1.30 -5.72 8.63
C GLU A 61 -0.34 -5.70 7.44
N THR A 62 -0.71 -6.35 6.34
CA THR A 62 0.08 -6.34 5.11
C THR A 62 0.26 -4.92 4.56
N LEU A 63 -0.79 -4.08 4.54
CA LEU A 63 -0.71 -2.67 4.13
C LEU A 63 0.24 -1.84 5.00
N PHE A 64 0.24 -2.04 6.32
CA PHE A 64 1.21 -1.41 7.21
C PHE A 64 2.63 -1.88 6.94
N GLU A 65 2.82 -3.18 6.69
CA GLU A 65 4.12 -3.73 6.32
C GLU A 65 4.66 -3.15 5.00
N ILE A 66 3.80 -2.78 4.04
CA ILE A 66 4.23 -2.10 2.81
C ILE A 66 5.03 -0.84 3.11
N VAL A 67 4.57 -0.03 4.08
CA VAL A 67 5.26 1.22 4.46
C VAL A 67 6.68 0.90 4.91
N HIS A 68 6.84 -0.14 5.72
CA HIS A 68 8.15 -0.59 6.20
C HIS A 68 9.01 -1.18 5.09
N LYS A 69 8.47 -2.08 4.26
CA LYS A 69 9.18 -2.70 3.14
C LYS A 69 9.67 -1.67 2.12
N ARG A 70 8.81 -0.72 1.73
CA ARG A 70 9.18 0.38 0.83
C ARG A 70 10.34 1.19 1.40
N ASN A 71 10.26 1.58 2.67
CA ASN A 71 11.32 2.36 3.31
C ASN A 71 12.62 1.55 3.43
N TYR A 72 12.53 0.25 3.74
CA TYR A 72 13.69 -0.64 3.77
C TYR A 72 14.37 -0.76 2.40
N TYR A 73 13.62 -0.99 1.32
CA TYR A 73 14.19 -1.07 -0.02
C TYR A 73 14.77 0.25 -0.51
N ALA A 74 14.15 1.38 -0.14
CA ALA A 74 14.64 2.69 -0.56
C ALA A 74 15.92 3.12 0.20
N HIS A 75 16.06 2.73 1.46
CA HIS A 75 17.07 3.32 2.35
C HIS A 75 18.10 2.33 2.90
N HIS A 76 17.76 1.05 3.03
CA HIS A 76 18.55 0.10 3.80
C HIS A 76 19.05 -1.11 3.00
N VAL A 77 18.35 -1.53 1.94
CA VAL A 77 18.69 -2.77 1.24
C VAL A 77 20.12 -2.78 0.70
N TYR A 78 20.57 -1.70 0.07
CA TYR A 78 21.94 -1.61 -0.46
C TYR A 78 22.99 -1.60 0.65
N LEU A 79 22.66 -1.06 1.84
CA LEU A 79 23.58 -1.05 2.96
C LEU A 79 23.92 -2.46 3.44
N SER A 80 23.01 -3.42 3.22
CA SER A 80 23.18 -4.81 3.68
C SER A 80 24.23 -5.61 2.91
N PHE A 81 24.62 -5.16 1.71
CA PHE A 81 25.62 -5.84 0.89
C PHE A 81 26.69 -4.92 0.30
N CYS A 82 26.42 -3.65 -0.01
CA CYS A 82 27.40 -2.77 -0.66
C CYS A 82 28.61 -2.39 0.21
N TYR A 83 28.50 -2.55 1.54
CA TYR A 83 29.60 -2.26 2.47
C TYR A 83 30.38 -3.52 2.88
N LEU A 84 30.08 -4.67 2.29
CA LEU A 84 30.81 -5.91 2.56
C LEU A 84 32.04 -5.95 1.65
N ASP A 85 33.22 -6.05 2.27
CA ASP A 85 34.50 -6.08 1.56
C ASP A 85 34.84 -7.48 1.03
N ASP A 86 34.30 -8.54 1.67
CA ASP A 86 34.48 -9.93 1.25
C ASP A 86 33.45 -10.32 0.17
N GLU A 87 33.93 -10.97 -0.90
CA GLU A 87 33.12 -11.34 -2.05
C GLU A 87 32.09 -12.43 -1.73
N GLU A 88 32.41 -13.37 -0.84
CA GLU A 88 31.49 -14.43 -0.43
C GLU A 88 30.35 -13.84 0.42
N ASP A 89 30.69 -12.99 1.38
CA ASP A 89 29.72 -12.27 2.21
C ASP A 89 28.82 -11.33 1.37
N PHE A 90 29.41 -10.62 0.41
CA PHE A 90 28.67 -9.80 -0.55
C PHE A 90 27.63 -10.64 -1.31
N ASN A 91 28.08 -11.73 -1.94
CA ASN A 91 27.22 -12.56 -2.78
C ASN A 91 26.11 -13.23 -1.95
N TYR A 92 26.43 -13.71 -0.75
CA TYR A 92 25.45 -14.28 0.16
C TYR A 92 24.38 -13.27 0.58
N SER A 93 24.80 -12.08 1.00
CA SER A 93 23.87 -11.03 1.44
C SER A 93 23.01 -10.52 0.28
N PHE A 94 23.62 -10.29 -0.88
CA PHE A 94 22.91 -9.89 -2.10
C PHE A 94 21.86 -10.92 -2.53
N GLU A 95 22.20 -12.22 -2.52
CA GLU A 95 21.26 -13.28 -2.89
C GLU A 95 20.12 -13.37 -1.87
N ARG A 96 20.42 -13.23 -0.56
CA ARG A 96 19.40 -13.20 0.49
C ARG A 96 18.41 -12.06 0.26
N GLU A 97 18.89 -10.82 0.10
CA GLU A 97 18.01 -9.67 -0.15
C GLU A 97 17.20 -9.84 -1.43
N SER A 98 17.82 -10.33 -2.50
CA SER A 98 17.14 -10.59 -3.78
C SER A 98 15.99 -11.59 -3.61
N LYS A 99 16.21 -12.68 -2.88
CA LYS A 99 15.15 -13.67 -2.57
C LYS A 99 14.04 -13.07 -1.73
N THR A 100 14.36 -12.23 -0.75
CA THR A 100 13.36 -11.55 0.08
C THR A 100 12.50 -10.61 -0.75
N ILE A 101 13.11 -9.78 -1.60
CA ILE A 101 12.38 -8.86 -2.50
C ILE A 101 11.44 -9.64 -3.43
N LEU A 102 11.88 -10.77 -3.99
CA LEU A 102 11.05 -11.59 -4.88
C LEU A 102 9.82 -12.17 -4.16
N LYS A 103 9.98 -12.63 -2.92
CA LYS A 103 8.85 -13.11 -2.10
C LYS A 103 7.88 -11.98 -1.78
N ASP A 104 8.42 -10.84 -1.39
CA ASP A 104 7.61 -9.66 -1.07
C ASP A 104 6.87 -9.15 -2.31
N LEU A 105 7.46 -9.21 -3.51
CA LEU A 105 6.76 -8.89 -4.77
C LEU A 105 5.54 -9.79 -5.02
N GLU A 106 5.60 -11.08 -4.68
CA GLU A 106 4.45 -11.98 -4.82
C GLU A 106 3.31 -11.58 -3.88
N VAL A 107 3.62 -11.27 -2.62
CA VAL A 107 2.64 -10.81 -1.63
C VAL A 107 2.04 -9.48 -2.05
N LEU A 108 2.88 -8.53 -2.46
CA LEU A 108 2.46 -7.21 -2.92
C LEU A 108 1.58 -7.28 -4.18
N SER A 109 1.84 -8.21 -5.10
CA SER A 109 1.01 -8.39 -6.29
C SER A 109 -0.41 -8.81 -5.92
N LYS A 110 -0.57 -9.76 -4.98
CA LYS A 110 -1.89 -10.23 -4.54
C LYS A 110 -2.67 -9.12 -3.84
N LEU A 111 -2.00 -8.33 -3.01
CA LEU A 111 -2.63 -7.20 -2.34
C LEU A 111 -2.98 -6.09 -3.34
N TYR A 112 -2.13 -5.84 -4.33
CA TYR A 112 -2.44 -4.93 -5.43
C TYR A 112 -3.72 -5.31 -6.15
N ASP A 113 -3.88 -6.57 -6.56
CA ASP A 113 -5.08 -7.04 -7.27
C ASP A 113 -6.35 -6.79 -6.42
N LYS A 114 -6.32 -7.14 -5.13
CA LYS A 114 -7.45 -6.91 -4.21
C LYS A 114 -7.84 -5.44 -4.09
N VAL A 115 -6.85 -4.58 -3.89
CA VAL A 115 -7.07 -3.13 -3.69
C VAL A 115 -7.54 -2.49 -5.00
N GLU A 116 -6.97 -2.89 -6.15
CA GLU A 116 -7.39 -2.39 -7.46
C GLU A 116 -8.84 -2.78 -7.78
N ASP A 117 -9.22 -4.05 -7.56
CA ASP A 117 -10.58 -4.53 -7.80
C ASP A 117 -11.59 -3.71 -6.99
N LYS A 118 -11.27 -3.41 -5.71
CA LYS A 118 -12.15 -2.59 -4.87
C LYS A 118 -12.23 -1.14 -5.33
N ARG A 119 -11.10 -0.54 -5.72
CA ARG A 119 -11.11 0.81 -6.32
C ARG A 119 -12.02 0.85 -7.54
N LEU A 120 -11.92 -0.13 -8.44
CA LEU A 120 -12.73 -0.22 -9.65
C LEU A 120 -14.23 -0.40 -9.35
N GLU A 121 -14.58 -1.14 -8.28
CA GLU A 121 -15.96 -1.27 -7.80
C GLU A 121 -16.53 0.08 -7.38
N TYR A 122 -15.83 0.84 -6.52
CA TYR A 122 -16.27 2.18 -6.10
C TYR A 122 -16.39 3.14 -7.28
N MET A 123 -15.46 3.09 -8.24
CA MET A 123 -15.52 3.93 -9.43
C MET A 123 -16.72 3.62 -10.32
N LYS A 124 -17.11 2.34 -10.46
CA LYS A 124 -18.32 1.96 -11.21
C LYS A 124 -19.59 2.45 -10.51
N ASN A 125 -19.68 2.25 -9.20
CA ASN A 125 -20.85 2.68 -8.42
C ASN A 125 -21.02 4.21 -8.43
N ASP A 126 -19.93 5.00 -8.37
CA ASP A 126 -20.00 6.47 -8.48
C ASP A 126 -20.43 6.92 -9.90
N LEU A 127 -20.04 6.20 -10.95
CA LEU A 127 -20.51 6.47 -12.31
C LEU A 127 -22.01 6.17 -12.45
N ASP A 128 -22.49 5.07 -11.90
CA ASP A 128 -23.90 4.68 -11.95
C ASP A 128 -24.80 5.60 -11.11
N LEU A 129 -24.27 6.25 -10.06
CA LEU A 129 -24.99 7.26 -9.25
C LEU A 129 -25.06 8.65 -9.93
N ARG A 130 -24.32 8.88 -11.01
CA ARG A 130 -24.28 10.16 -11.75
C ARG A 130 -25.13 10.16 -13.02
N TYR A 131 -25.84 9.06 -13.32
CA TYR A 131 -26.78 8.92 -14.43
C TYR A 131 -28.17 8.48 -13.93
#